data_AF-A0A5C7LKL6-F1
#
_entry.id   AF-A0A5C7LKL6-F1
#
_cell.length_a   1.000
_cell.length_b   1.000
_cell.length_c   1.000
_cell.angle_alpha   90.00
_cell.angle_beta   90.00
_cell.angle_gamma   90.00
#
_symmetry.space_group_name_H-M   'P 1'
#
loop_
_entity.id
_entity.type
_entity.pdbx_description
1 polymer ?
#
loop_
_entity_poly.entity_id
_entity_poly.type
_entity_poly.pdbx_seq_one_letter_code
_entity_poly.pdbx_strand_id
1 'polypeptide(L)'
;MQENAASSIILTITGDLTAFGYIWGVYVNGFDPTQHCQKCLRGYKSRHVGLGMTSGVDYAMDECQKSWDYLYVCAGSRFTYEDHIHIPMVPGKGTIELSSRGVTFRVTGAKLLNIPALPEGYQGLGTKFTTCRNYQFGMSAYGTNFITD
;
A
#
# COMPACT_ATOMS: atom_id res chain seq x y z
N MET A 1 6.65 11.61 29.87
CA MET A 1 5.33 11.63 29.21
C MET A 1 5.52 12.38 27.91
N GLN A 2 5.51 11.67 26.78
CA GLN A 2 5.64 12.27 25.47
C GLN A 2 4.28 12.08 24.80
N GLU A 3 3.52 13.16 24.67
CA GLU A 3 2.29 13.18 23.90
C GLU A 3 2.65 12.83 22.45
N ASN A 4 2.40 11.58 22.06
CA ASN A 4 2.33 11.23 20.65
C ASN A 4 1.05 11.88 20.11
N ALA A 5 1.17 13.11 19.61
CA ALA A 5 0.21 13.59 18.63
C ALA A 5 0.23 12.57 17.49
N ALA A 6 -0.78 11.70 17.43
CA ALA A 6 -0.96 10.77 16.34
C ALA A 6 -1.04 11.62 15.07
N SER A 7 0.07 11.69 14.34
CA SER A 7 0.12 12.42 13.08
C SER A 7 -0.81 11.67 12.14
N SER A 8 -1.99 12.24 11.91
CA SER A 8 -3.01 11.61 11.08
C SER A 8 -2.50 11.56 9.66
N ILE A 9 -2.54 10.39 9.05
CA ILE A 9 -2.26 10.24 7.62
C ILE A 9 -3.48 10.79 6.88
N ILE A 10 -3.27 11.76 5.99
CA ILE A 10 -4.33 12.31 5.14
C ILE A 10 -4.05 11.90 3.69
N LEU A 11 -5.03 11.27 3.05
CA LEU A 11 -5.00 10.89 1.65
C LEU A 11 -5.93 11.79 0.83
N THR A 12 -5.41 12.36 -0.24
CA THR A 12 -6.16 13.09 -1.27
C THR A 12 -5.88 12.43 -2.61
N ILE A 13 -6.93 12.05 -3.35
CA ILE A 13 -6.80 11.54 -4.72
C ILE A 13 -7.50 12.52 -5.64
N THR A 14 -6.79 13.06 -6.63
CA THR A 14 -7.32 14.07 -7.55
C THR A 14 -7.24 13.58 -8.99
N GLY A 15 -8.36 13.64 -9.71
CA GLY A 15 -8.46 13.26 -11.12
C GLY A 15 -9.68 12.36 -11.40
N ASP A 16 -9.69 11.73 -12.58
CA ASP A 16 -10.71 10.73 -12.92
C ASP A 16 -10.33 9.36 -12.34
N LEU A 17 -10.89 9.03 -11.17
CA LEU A 17 -10.62 7.76 -10.49
C LEU A 17 -11.06 6.54 -11.31
N THR A 18 -11.97 6.70 -12.29
CA THR A 18 -12.40 5.61 -13.17
C THR A 18 -11.34 5.20 -14.19
N ALA A 19 -10.26 5.98 -14.32
CA ALA A 19 -9.06 5.60 -15.05
C ALA A 19 -8.36 4.35 -14.46
N PHE A 20 -8.68 4.00 -13.20
CA PHE A 20 -8.27 2.73 -12.59
C PHE A 20 -9.41 1.71 -12.58
N GLY A 21 -9.07 0.44 -12.79
CA GLY A 21 -10.01 -0.67 -12.64
C GLY A 21 -10.28 -1.07 -11.18
N TYR A 22 -9.41 -0.62 -10.27
CA TYR A 22 -9.60 -0.71 -8.82
C TYR A 22 -8.72 0.31 -8.08
N ILE A 23 -9.20 0.72 -6.91
CA ILE A 23 -8.44 1.43 -5.88
C ILE A 23 -8.81 0.78 -4.55
N TRP A 24 -7.84 0.51 -3.69
CA TRP A 24 -8.10 -0.04 -2.35
C TRP A 24 -7.00 0.33 -1.37
N GLY A 25 -7.35 0.31 -0.09
CA GLY A 25 -6.44 0.50 1.04
C GLY A 25 -6.52 -0.66 2.03
N VAL A 26 -5.41 -1.04 2.64
CA VAL A 26 -5.35 -2.02 3.73
C VAL A 26 -4.48 -1.50 4.86
N TYR A 27 -5.02 -1.51 6.07
CA TYR A 27 -4.28 -1.41 7.33
C TYR A 27 -3.63 -2.77 7.61
N VAL A 28 -2.40 -2.95 7.15
CA VAL A 28 -1.66 -4.22 7.14
C VAL A 28 -1.11 -4.51 8.53
N ASN A 29 -1.32 -5.73 9.01
CA ASN A 29 -0.81 -6.23 10.29
C ASN A 29 -0.27 -7.67 10.19
N GLY A 30 -0.01 -8.13 8.97
CA GLY A 30 0.56 -9.44 8.72
C GLY A 30 0.64 -9.77 7.25
N PHE A 31 1.17 -10.95 6.98
CA PHE A 31 1.40 -11.45 5.64
C PHE A 31 1.06 -12.94 5.54
N ASP A 32 0.48 -13.32 4.40
CA ASP A 32 0.21 -14.70 4.02
C ASP A 32 1.07 -15.08 2.81
N PRO A 33 2.17 -15.84 2.99
CA PRO A 33 3.06 -16.20 1.89
C PRO A 33 2.43 -17.18 0.90
N THR A 34 1.29 -17.81 1.23
CA THR A 34 0.58 -18.76 0.35
C THR A 34 -0.33 -18.06 -0.67
N GLN A 35 -0.61 -16.77 -0.46
CA GLN A 35 -1.48 -15.97 -1.31
C GLN A 35 -0.67 -14.99 -2.16
N HIS A 36 -1.22 -14.55 -3.29
CA HIS A 36 -0.60 -13.55 -4.15
C HIS A 36 -1.45 -12.26 -4.22
N CYS A 37 -0.83 -11.17 -4.67
CA CYS A 37 -1.49 -9.86 -4.82
C CYS A 37 -2.14 -9.38 -3.52
N GLN A 38 -3.28 -8.71 -3.55
CA GLN A 38 -3.90 -8.11 -2.36
C GLN A 38 -4.12 -9.12 -1.23
N LYS A 39 -4.43 -10.38 -1.56
CA LYS A 39 -4.76 -11.42 -0.57
C LYS A 39 -3.58 -11.82 0.32
N CYS A 40 -2.34 -11.54 -0.10
CA CYS A 40 -1.19 -11.82 0.75
C CYS A 40 -1.03 -10.82 1.89
N LEU A 41 -1.63 -9.62 1.79
CA LEU A 41 -1.58 -8.61 2.84
C LEU A 41 -2.73 -8.85 3.82
N ARG A 42 -2.39 -9.32 5.02
CA ARG A 42 -3.37 -9.50 6.11
C ARG A 42 -3.59 -8.16 6.80
N GLY A 43 -4.85 -7.88 7.14
CA GLY A 43 -5.20 -6.61 7.75
C GLY A 43 -6.66 -6.23 7.58
N TYR A 44 -6.95 -4.97 7.87
CA TYR A 44 -8.29 -4.40 7.76
C TYR A 44 -8.39 -3.56 6.50
N LYS A 45 -9.38 -3.83 5.64
CA LYS A 45 -9.62 -3.00 4.47
C LYS A 45 -10.10 -1.62 4.90
N SER A 46 -9.53 -0.59 4.30
CA SER A 46 -10.03 0.78 4.45
C SER A 46 -11.42 0.90 3.85
N ARG A 47 -12.29 1.65 4.52
CA ARG A 47 -13.60 2.05 3.98
C ARG A 47 -13.53 3.37 3.23
N HIS A 48 -12.51 4.18 3.52
CA HIS A 48 -12.28 5.45 2.83
C HIS A 48 -11.70 5.24 1.43
N VAL A 49 -10.83 4.24 1.25
CA VAL A 49 -10.10 4.07 0.00
C VAL A 49 -10.84 3.18 -1.00
N GLY A 50 -11.29 3.78 -2.10
CA GLY A 50 -11.96 3.06 -3.18
C GLY A 50 -12.31 3.94 -4.37
N LEU A 51 -12.86 3.34 -5.43
CA LEU A 51 -13.33 4.06 -6.61
C LEU A 51 -14.49 5.03 -6.33
N GLY A 52 -15.19 4.86 -5.19
CA GLY A 52 -16.28 5.75 -4.76
C GLY A 52 -15.80 7.00 -4.02
N MET A 53 -14.48 7.22 -3.89
CA MET A 53 -13.95 8.43 -3.28
C MET A 53 -14.33 9.67 -4.12
N THR A 54 -14.53 10.78 -3.43
CA THR A 54 -14.69 12.08 -4.10
C THR A 54 -13.31 12.63 -4.43
N SER A 55 -13.08 12.90 -5.72
CA SER A 55 -11.82 13.49 -6.18
C SER A 55 -11.54 14.83 -5.48
N GLY A 56 -10.31 15.03 -5.02
CA GLY A 56 -9.83 16.26 -4.39
C GLY A 56 -10.27 16.46 -2.94
N VAL A 57 -10.95 15.47 -2.34
CA VAL A 57 -11.32 15.51 -0.92
C VAL A 57 -10.25 14.83 -0.07
N ASP A 58 -9.96 15.44 1.07
CA ASP A 58 -9.05 14.90 2.08
C ASP A 58 -9.76 13.83 2.92
N TYR A 59 -9.16 12.64 2.97
CA TYR A 59 -9.61 11.55 3.80
C TYR A 59 -8.58 11.29 4.90
N ALA A 60 -9.00 11.46 6.16
CA ALA A 60 -8.22 11.00 7.30
C ALA A 60 -8.22 9.47 7.34
N MET A 61 -7.03 8.89 7.45
CA MET A 61 -6.83 7.44 7.50
C MET A 61 -6.80 6.96 8.95
N ASP A 62 -7.88 7.23 9.67
CA ASP A 62 -8.05 6.97 11.11
C ASP A 62 -9.22 6.01 11.43
N GLU A 63 -9.85 5.42 10.41
CA GLU A 63 -11.04 4.58 10.62
C GLU A 63 -10.73 3.21 11.24
N CYS A 64 -9.46 2.80 11.24
CA CYS A 64 -9.01 1.54 11.84
C CYS A 64 -8.60 1.74 13.30
N GLN A 65 -9.44 1.27 14.21
CA GLN A 65 -9.21 1.34 15.67
C GLN A 65 -8.36 0.19 16.22
N LYS A 66 -7.95 -0.75 15.36
CA LYS A 66 -7.14 -1.91 15.75
C LYS A 66 -5.67 -1.64 15.44
N SER A 67 -4.76 -2.39 16.05
CA SER A 67 -3.33 -2.28 15.75
C SER A 67 -3.03 -2.69 14.31
N TRP A 68 -2.18 -1.91 13.65
CA TRP A 68 -1.65 -2.14 12.31
C TRP A 68 -0.23 -1.59 12.23
N ASP A 69 0.59 -2.18 11.36
CA ASP A 69 2.01 -1.84 11.21
C ASP A 69 2.22 -0.90 10.03
N TYR A 70 1.44 -1.08 8.96
CA TYR A 70 1.54 -0.28 7.73
C TYR A 70 0.16 0.07 7.17
N LEU A 71 0.07 1.21 6.49
CA LEU A 71 -1.02 1.48 5.56
C LEU A 71 -0.52 1.18 4.14
N TYR A 72 -1.30 0.45 3.36
CA TYR A 72 -0.98 0.13 1.97
C TYR A 72 -2.12 0.58 1.06
N VAL A 73 -1.84 1.53 0.17
CA VAL A 73 -2.78 1.97 -0.87
C VAL A 73 -2.31 1.46 -2.22
N CYS A 74 -3.24 0.93 -3.01
CA CYS A 74 -2.97 0.44 -4.35
C CYS A 74 -4.06 0.87 -5.32
N ALA A 75 -3.66 1.24 -6.53
CA ALA A 75 -4.55 1.52 -7.64
C ALA A 75 -3.97 0.90 -8.91
N GLY A 76 -4.83 0.33 -9.77
CA GLY A 76 -4.35 -0.36 -10.95
C GLY A 76 -5.43 -0.66 -11.97
N SER A 77 -4.99 -1.11 -13.15
CA SER A 77 -5.84 -1.65 -14.19
C SER A 77 -5.97 -3.16 -14.03
N ARG A 78 -7.09 -3.74 -14.47
CA ARG A 78 -7.25 -5.20 -14.57
C ARG A 78 -6.50 -5.80 -15.77
N PHE A 79 -6.04 -4.96 -16.69
CA PHE A 79 -5.50 -5.39 -18.00
C PHE A 79 -4.02 -5.08 -18.17
N THR A 80 -3.49 -4.07 -17.49
CA THR A 80 -2.09 -3.63 -17.61
C THR A 80 -1.49 -3.42 -16.23
N TYR A 81 -0.23 -3.82 -16.04
CA TYR A 81 0.48 -3.79 -14.74
C TYR A 81 1.44 -2.61 -14.58
N GLU A 82 1.91 -2.04 -15.70
CA GLU A 82 2.98 -1.03 -15.74
C GLU A 82 2.62 0.28 -15.01
N ASP A 83 1.34 0.58 -14.88
CA ASP A 83 0.82 1.81 -14.28
C ASP A 83 0.20 1.60 -12.89
N HIS A 84 0.46 0.45 -12.25
CA HIS A 84 -0.07 0.19 -10.91
C HIS A 84 0.66 1.05 -9.89
N ILE A 85 -0.11 1.79 -9.11
CA ILE A 85 0.38 2.55 -7.96
C ILE A 85 0.39 1.62 -6.75
N HIS A 86 1.51 1.65 -6.02
CA HIS A 86 1.72 0.95 -4.77
C HIS A 86 2.34 1.89 -3.76
N ILE A 87 1.62 2.19 -2.67
CA ILE A 87 2.02 3.15 -1.65
C ILE A 87 2.00 2.45 -0.27
N PRO A 88 3.01 1.64 0.06
CA PRO A 88 3.23 1.19 1.43
C PRO A 88 3.78 2.35 2.25
N MET A 89 3.20 2.61 3.41
CA MET A 89 3.57 3.75 4.23
C MET A 89 3.40 3.49 5.71
N VAL A 90 4.10 4.29 6.50
CA VAL A 90 3.93 4.40 7.96
C VAL A 90 3.66 5.86 8.34
N PRO A 91 3.05 6.13 9.49
CA PRO A 91 2.96 7.49 10.02
C PRO A 91 4.35 8.14 10.10
N GLY A 92 4.45 9.41 9.71
CA GLY A 92 5.72 10.11 9.72
C GLY A 92 5.61 11.54 9.21
N LYS A 93 6.66 12.34 9.41
CA LYS A 93 6.72 13.68 8.83
C LYS A 93 7.11 13.56 7.35
N GLY A 94 6.15 13.78 6.45
CA GLY A 94 6.39 13.72 5.03
C GLY A 94 5.13 13.93 4.19
N THR A 95 5.37 14.20 2.90
CA THR A 95 4.36 14.20 1.85
C THR A 95 4.81 13.22 0.77
N ILE A 96 3.92 12.31 0.39
CA ILE A 96 4.09 11.39 -0.73
C ILE A 96 3.20 11.92 -1.84
N GLU A 97 3.73 12.09 -3.05
CA GLU A 97 2.94 12.46 -4.22
C GLU A 97 3.32 11.54 -5.39
N LEU A 98 2.35 10.83 -5.94
CA LEU A 98 2.52 9.93 -7.08
C LEU A 98 1.41 10.15 -8.07
N SER A 99 1.74 10.26 -9.35
CA SER A 99 0.77 10.44 -10.42
C SER A 99 0.85 9.30 -11.41
N SER A 100 -0.32 8.80 -11.83
CA SER A 100 -0.45 7.83 -12.90
C SER A 100 -1.82 7.99 -13.55
N ARG A 101 -1.90 7.79 -14.87
CA ARG A 101 -3.17 7.87 -15.63
C ARG A 101 -3.93 9.19 -15.44
N GLY A 102 -3.22 10.30 -15.26
CA GLY A 102 -3.85 11.61 -15.01
C GLY A 102 -4.48 11.78 -13.63
N VAL A 103 -4.25 10.84 -12.71
CA VAL A 103 -4.70 10.88 -11.33
C VAL A 103 -3.49 11.04 -10.40
N THR A 104 -3.58 11.96 -9.44
CA THR A 104 -2.55 12.20 -8.44
C THR A 104 -3.01 11.71 -7.07
N PHE A 105 -2.17 10.88 -6.45
CA PHE A 105 -2.29 10.43 -5.08
C PHE A 105 -1.35 11.26 -4.23
N ARG A 106 -1.91 12.05 -3.32
CA ARG A 106 -1.15 12.82 -2.35
C ARG A 106 -1.45 12.30 -0.96
N VAL A 107 -0.39 11.98 -0.21
CA VAL A 107 -0.49 11.56 1.18
C VAL A 107 0.34 12.49 2.04
N THR A 108 -0.23 13.07 3.08
CA THR A 108 0.51 13.83 4.10
C THR A 108 0.51 13.10 5.44
N GLY A 109 1.50 13.38 6.29
CA GLY A 109 1.63 12.70 7.58
C GLY A 109 2.15 11.27 7.47
N ALA A 110 2.79 10.92 6.34
CA ALA A 110 3.30 9.59 6.08
C ALA A 110 4.73 9.59 5.54
N LYS A 111 5.43 8.47 5.76
CA LYS A 111 6.70 8.12 5.12
C LYS A 111 6.48 6.95 4.16
N LEU A 112 6.85 7.14 2.89
CA LEU A 112 6.82 6.08 1.88
C LEU A 112 7.87 5.01 2.21
N LEU A 113 7.51 3.74 2.06
CA LEU A 113 8.42 2.61 2.19
C LEU A 113 8.87 2.12 0.81
N ASN A 114 10.11 1.69 0.72
CA ASN A 114 10.59 1.00 -0.47
C ASN A 114 9.98 -0.40 -0.54
N ILE A 115 9.66 -0.86 -1.76
CA ILE A 115 9.32 -2.25 -2.04
C ILE A 115 10.50 -2.85 -2.82
N PRO A 116 11.39 -3.63 -2.18
CA PRO A 116 12.51 -4.25 -2.87
C PRO A 116 12.00 -5.31 -3.85
N ALA A 117 12.65 -5.41 -5.01
CA ALA A 117 12.35 -6.48 -5.94
C ALA A 117 12.82 -7.82 -5.36
N LEU A 118 12.05 -8.88 -5.58
CA LEU A 118 12.51 -10.24 -5.32
C LEU A 118 13.24 -10.76 -6.57
N PRO A 119 14.35 -11.51 -6.41
CA PRO A 119 14.98 -12.21 -7.52
C PRO A 119 14.02 -13.15 -8.26
N GLU A 120 14.28 -13.39 -9.53
CA GLU A 120 13.57 -14.44 -10.27
C GLU A 120 13.80 -15.80 -9.61
N GLY A 121 12.75 -16.61 -9.49
CA GLY A 121 12.82 -17.92 -8.85
C GLY A 121 13.13 -17.90 -7.36
N TYR A 122 13.03 -16.74 -6.70
CA TYR A 122 13.32 -16.60 -5.26
C TYR A 122 12.64 -17.70 -4.44
N GLN A 123 13.44 -18.54 -3.76
CA GLN A 123 12.97 -19.68 -2.96
C GLN A 123 12.01 -20.64 -3.73
N GLY A 124 12.20 -20.79 -5.04
CA GLY A 124 11.34 -21.62 -5.87
C GLY A 124 9.97 -21.01 -6.18
N LEU A 125 9.74 -19.74 -5.81
CA LEU A 125 8.52 -19.03 -6.16
C LEU A 125 8.46 -18.76 -7.66
N GLY A 126 7.29 -19.01 -8.25
CA GLY A 126 7.03 -18.66 -9.65
C GLY A 126 6.99 -17.14 -9.87
N THR A 127 7.20 -16.72 -11.11
CA THR A 127 7.25 -15.31 -11.54
C THR A 127 6.08 -14.47 -11.04
N LYS A 128 4.88 -15.05 -10.98
CA LYS A 128 3.66 -14.39 -10.48
C LYS A 128 3.80 -13.84 -9.06
N PHE A 129 4.61 -14.49 -8.22
CA PHE A 129 4.89 -14.05 -6.86
C PHE A 129 6.07 -13.08 -6.82
N THR A 130 7.16 -13.43 -7.49
CA THR A 130 8.40 -12.65 -7.43
C THR A 130 8.28 -11.27 -8.07
N THR A 131 7.36 -11.06 -9.01
CA THR A 131 7.09 -9.73 -9.62
C THR A 131 5.94 -8.97 -8.96
N CYS A 132 5.18 -9.60 -8.06
CA CYS A 132 4.03 -8.97 -7.43
C CYS A 132 4.45 -7.97 -6.34
N ARG A 133 4.23 -6.66 -6.56
CA ARG A 133 4.61 -5.61 -5.60
C ARG A 133 3.98 -5.77 -4.20
N ASN A 134 2.75 -6.26 -4.11
CA ASN A 134 2.12 -6.57 -2.82
C ASN A 134 2.85 -7.71 -2.10
N TYR A 135 3.23 -8.75 -2.84
CA TYR A 135 3.96 -9.89 -2.28
C TYR A 135 5.38 -9.51 -1.88
N GLN A 136 6.09 -8.79 -2.74
CA GLN A 136 7.41 -8.23 -2.44
C GLN A 136 7.39 -7.36 -1.18
N PHE A 137 6.35 -6.52 -1.01
CA PHE A 137 6.18 -5.73 0.20
C PHE A 137 5.95 -6.63 1.42
N GLY A 138 5.02 -7.59 1.34
CA GLY A 138 4.75 -8.52 2.43
C GLY A 138 5.98 -9.32 2.86
N MET A 139 6.78 -9.80 1.90
CA MET A 139 8.06 -10.45 2.16
C MET A 139 9.06 -9.53 2.83
N SER A 140 9.20 -8.28 2.35
CA SER A 140 10.11 -7.31 2.95
C SER A 140 9.70 -6.87 4.36
N ALA A 141 8.41 -6.88 4.67
CA ALA A 141 7.88 -6.40 5.93
C ALA A 141 7.79 -7.51 7.01
N TYR A 142 7.47 -8.74 6.61
CA TYR A 142 7.12 -9.83 7.54
C TYR A 142 7.86 -11.15 7.29
N GLY A 143 8.66 -11.26 6.23
CA GLY A 143 9.52 -12.41 6.01
C GLY A 143 10.56 -12.50 7.12
N THR A 144 10.41 -13.45 8.04
CA THR A 144 11.38 -13.66 9.13
C THR A 144 12.66 -14.31 8.59
N ASN A 145 13.81 -13.73 8.95
CA ASN A 145 15.21 -14.13 8.71
C ASN A 145 15.82 -13.80 7.33
N PHE A 146 16.47 -12.63 7.25
CA PHE A 146 17.38 -12.21 6.16
C PHE A 146 18.83 -11.94 6.64
N ILE A 147 19.27 -12.49 7.78
CA ILE A 147 20.70 -12.55 8.17
C ILE A 147 21.00 -13.93 8.77
N THR A 148 22.23 -14.40 8.48
CA THR A 148 22.96 -15.67 8.76
C THR A 148 22.73 -16.74 7.69
N ASP A 149 23.67 -17.06 6.79
CA ASP A 149 25.15 -17.04 6.89
C ASP A 149 25.86 -16.21 5.81
#